data_AF-A0A9E1JDL3-F1
#
_entry.id   AF-A0A9E1JDL3-F1
#
_cell.length_a   1.000
_cell.length_b   1.000
_cell.length_c   1.000
_cell.angle_alpha   90.00
_cell.angle_beta   90.00
_cell.angle_gamma   90.00
#
_symmetry.space_group_name_H-M   'P 1'
#
loop_
_entity.id
_entity.type
_entity.pdbx_description
1 polymer ?
#
loop_
_entity_poly.entity_id
_entity_poly.type
_entity_poly.pdbx_seq_one_letter_code
_entity_poly.pdbx_strand_id
1 'polypeptide(L)'
;MNILSDSDNKEISSFLKDVLNDYYDKNITQNLSINFNKEGVELINNNYKKPVSIMIDFFDKRMNNKIKQRLSGKKDIFHKLFPKKNSTLLDCTAGYGRDGYILRSMGFNITMIENSPVMSLLLNNALKKIKLSNFIMYHGNAYDFLRHTEKIYEYIYIDFMFNK
;
A
#
# COMPACT_ATOMS: atom_id res chain seq x y z
N MET A 1 4.92 19.14 -1.29
CA MET A 1 4.22 18.42 -0.22
C MET A 1 4.80 18.81 1.12
N ASN A 2 3.98 19.03 2.15
CA ASN A 2 4.47 19.32 3.50
C ASN A 2 4.83 18.02 4.23
N ILE A 3 5.87 18.05 5.07
CA ILE A 3 6.21 16.92 5.93
C ILE A 3 6.19 17.40 7.37
N LEU A 4 5.37 16.74 8.19
CA LEU A 4 5.21 16.98 9.61
C LEU A 4 5.80 15.79 10.35
N SER A 5 6.51 16.04 11.43
CA SER A 5 7.14 14.99 12.22
C SER A 5 7.38 15.39 13.67
N ASP A 6 7.39 14.38 14.55
CA ASP A 6 7.92 14.51 15.89
C ASP A 6 9.46 14.63 15.90
N SER A 7 10.03 14.86 17.09
CA SER A 7 11.48 15.01 17.27
C SER A 7 12.28 13.84 16.73
N ASP A 8 11.73 12.63 16.82
CA ASP A 8 12.43 11.38 16.58
C ASP A 8 12.50 11.08 15.08
N ASN A 9 11.62 11.69 14.28
CA ASN A 9 11.52 11.50 12.84
C ASN A 9 12.09 12.67 12.00
N LYS A 10 12.83 13.60 12.60
CA LYS A 10 13.36 14.80 11.91
C LYS A 10 14.28 14.47 10.74
N GLU A 11 15.22 13.54 10.92
CA GLU A 11 16.19 13.18 9.88
C GLU A 11 15.50 12.53 8.67
N ILE A 12 14.64 11.54 8.92
CA ILE A 12 13.80 10.88 7.90
C ILE A 12 12.93 11.92 7.17
N SER A 13 12.36 12.88 7.88
CA SER A 13 11.53 13.92 7.29
C SER A 13 12.31 14.85 6.37
N SER A 14 13.55 15.19 6.72
CA SER A 14 14.41 15.99 5.85
C SER A 14 14.72 15.23 4.56
N PHE A 15 15.17 13.97 4.67
CA PHE A 15 15.47 13.12 3.53
C PHE A 15 14.26 12.94 2.61
N LEU A 16 13.08 12.63 3.17
CA LEU A 16 11.86 12.45 2.40
C LEU A 16 11.40 13.74 1.72
N LYS A 17 11.68 14.90 2.30
CA LYS A 17 11.32 16.18 1.68
C LYS A 17 12.06 16.34 0.36
N ASP A 18 13.35 16.01 0.35
CA ASP A 18 14.17 16.11 -0.85
C ASP A 18 13.71 15.09 -1.90
N VAL A 19 13.56 13.82 -1.51
CA VAL A 19 13.06 12.76 -2.40
C VAL A 19 11.70 13.11 -3.01
N LEU A 20 10.72 13.52 -2.20
CA LEU A 20 9.36 13.77 -2.69
C LEU A 20 9.26 15.03 -3.57
N ASN A 21 10.17 15.99 -3.41
CA ASN A 21 10.22 17.16 -4.29
C ASN A 21 10.68 16.81 -5.70
N ASP A 22 11.45 15.74 -5.88
CA ASP A 22 11.87 15.25 -7.20
C ASP A 22 10.75 14.46 -7.89
N TYR A 23 9.87 13.82 -7.11
CA TYR A 23 8.77 12.99 -7.62
C TYR A 23 7.48 13.77 -7.90
N TYR A 24 7.21 14.84 -7.15
CA TYR A 24 5.94 15.56 -7.24
C TYR A 24 6.11 17.07 -7.37
N ASP A 25 5.28 17.66 -8.23
CA ASP A 25 5.16 19.11 -8.32
C ASP A 25 4.66 19.69 -6.98
N LYS A 26 5.39 20.70 -6.49
CA LYS A 26 5.09 21.37 -5.23
C LYS A 26 3.73 22.08 -5.24
N ASN A 27 3.33 22.65 -6.37
CA ASN A 27 2.04 23.33 -6.53
C ASN A 27 0.89 22.32 -6.47
N ILE A 28 1.04 21.15 -7.12
CA ILE A 28 0.03 20.08 -7.07
C ILE A 28 -0.12 19.56 -5.63
N THR A 29 0.98 19.45 -4.90
CA THR A 29 1.02 18.84 -3.57
C THR A 29 1.01 19.86 -2.42
N GLN A 30 0.73 21.13 -2.68
CA GLN A 30 0.81 22.21 -1.67
C GLN A 30 -0.15 22.00 -0.48
N ASN A 31 -1.30 21.39 -0.76
CA ASN A 31 -2.34 21.09 0.23
C ASN A 31 -2.28 19.64 0.73
N LEU A 32 -1.24 18.89 0.38
CA LEU A 32 -0.99 17.54 0.88
C LEU A 32 0.13 17.59 1.92
N SER A 33 -0.04 16.82 3.00
CA SER A 33 0.97 16.68 4.05
C SER A 33 1.18 15.21 4.40
N ILE A 34 2.43 14.80 4.61
CA ILE A 34 2.75 13.53 5.26
C ILE A 34 3.04 13.82 6.72
N ASN A 35 2.40 13.10 7.63
CA ASN A 35 2.63 13.26 9.06
C ASN A 35 3.23 11.97 9.65
N PHE A 36 4.38 12.11 10.30
CA PHE A 36 5.03 11.08 11.10
C PHE A 36 4.69 11.32 12.56
N ASN A 37 3.98 10.36 13.16
CA ASN A 37 3.60 10.42 14.56
C ASN A 37 3.77 9.05 15.23
N LYS A 38 3.49 8.99 16.53
CA LYS A 38 3.62 7.76 17.33
C LYS A 38 2.73 6.61 16.84
N GLU A 39 1.61 6.91 16.19
CA GLU A 39 0.70 5.91 15.63
C GLU A 39 1.19 5.39 14.27
N GLY A 40 1.95 6.19 13.51
CA GLY A 40 2.55 5.77 12.25
C GLY A 40 2.71 6.92 11.26
N VAL A 41 2.49 6.58 9.98
CA VAL A 41 2.57 7.53 8.86
C VAL A 41 1.19 7.70 8.26
N GLU A 42 0.76 8.95 8.10
CA GLU A 42 -0.51 9.31 7.47
C GLU A 42 -0.32 10.35 6.36
N LEU A 43 -1.20 10.31 5.36
CA LEU A 43 -1.32 11.32 4.32
C LEU A 43 -2.56 12.16 4.60
N ILE A 44 -2.37 13.47 4.73
CA ILE A 44 -3.41 14.46 5.02
C ILE A 44 -3.67 15.29 3.77
N ASN A 45 -4.94 15.43 3.40
CA ASN A 45 -5.41 16.30 2.33
C ASN A 45 -6.22 17.48 2.90
N ASN A 46 -5.65 18.67 2.79
CA ASN A 46 -6.20 19.94 3.28
C ASN A 46 -7.06 20.68 2.24
N ASN A 47 -7.35 20.07 1.08
CA ASN A 47 -8.23 20.68 0.07
C ASN A 47 -9.72 20.68 0.46
N TYR A 48 -10.10 19.98 1.54
CA TYR A 48 -11.49 19.85 1.99
C TYR A 48 -11.76 20.75 3.20
N LYS A 49 -13.04 21.17 3.39
CA LYS A 49 -13.48 21.94 4.57
C LYS A 49 -13.04 21.34 5.90
N LYS A 50 -13.06 20.00 5.98
CA LYS A 50 -12.45 19.23 7.06
C LYS A 50 -11.31 18.42 6.43
N PRO A 51 -10.07 18.54 6.90
CA PRO A 51 -8.97 17.74 6.40
C PRO A 51 -9.30 16.25 6.41
N VAL A 52 -8.92 15.56 5.34
CA VAL A 52 -9.09 14.10 5.23
C VAL A 52 -7.72 13.47 5.43
N SER A 53 -7.61 12.54 6.38
CA SER A 53 -6.40 11.77 6.61
C SER A 53 -6.59 10.31 6.17
N ILE A 54 -5.54 9.73 5.61
CA ILE A 54 -5.47 8.32 5.26
C ILE A 54 -4.21 7.70 5.87
N MET A 55 -4.41 6.64 6.63
CA MET A 55 -3.38 5.75 7.15
C MET A 55 -3.76 4.31 6.81
N ILE A 56 -2.78 3.47 6.50
CA ILE A 56 -2.99 2.04 6.29
C ILE A 56 -2.81 1.33 7.63
N ASP A 57 -3.87 0.65 8.09
CA ASP A 57 -3.84 -0.17 9.30
C ASP A 57 -4.50 -1.54 9.05
N PHE A 58 -3.67 -2.59 9.02
CA PHE A 58 -4.16 -3.96 8.86
C PHE A 58 -4.81 -4.53 10.13
N PHE A 59 -4.68 -3.86 11.28
CA PHE A 59 -5.34 -4.24 12.53
C PHE A 59 -6.72 -3.60 12.70
N ASP A 60 -7.14 -2.70 11.80
CA ASP A 60 -8.45 -2.05 11.87
C ASP A 60 -9.59 -3.08 11.90
N LYS A 61 -10.33 -3.11 13.00
CA LYS A 61 -11.39 -4.10 13.23
C LYS A 61 -12.51 -3.96 12.20
N ARG A 62 -12.83 -2.74 11.77
CA ARG A 62 -13.90 -2.49 10.80
C ARG A 62 -13.54 -3.04 9.42
N MET A 63 -12.31 -2.84 8.97
CA MET A 63 -11.77 -3.40 7.75
C MET A 63 -11.73 -4.93 7.82
N ASN A 64 -11.18 -5.49 8.89
CA ASN A 64 -11.11 -6.95 9.07
C ASN A 64 -12.51 -7.59 9.10
N ASN A 65 -13.51 -6.95 9.73
CA ASN A 65 -14.89 -7.43 9.70
C ASN A 65 -15.49 -7.41 8.28
N LYS A 66 -15.24 -6.34 7.51
CA LYS A 66 -15.66 -6.27 6.09
C LYS A 66 -14.99 -7.34 5.25
N ILE A 67 -13.70 -7.60 5.45
CA ILE A 67 -12.98 -8.67 4.74
C ILE A 67 -13.57 -10.04 5.09
N LYS A 68 -13.80 -10.31 6.38
CA LYS A 68 -14.44 -11.55 6.84
C LYS A 68 -15.82 -11.74 6.22
N GLN A 69 -16.62 -10.67 6.13
CA GLN A 69 -17.93 -10.70 5.48
C GLN A 69 -17.82 -10.96 3.98
N ARG A 70 -16.90 -10.27 3.27
CA ARG A 70 -16.62 -10.45 1.83
C ARG A 70 -16.22 -11.89 1.51
N LEU A 71 -15.38 -12.50 2.33
CA LEU A 71 -14.91 -13.88 2.16
C LEU A 71 -15.90 -14.94 2.67
N SER A 72 -16.96 -14.53 3.36
CA SER A 72 -17.99 -15.44 3.87
C SER A 72 -18.69 -16.16 2.73
N GLY A 73 -18.90 -17.47 2.89
CA GLY A 73 -19.58 -18.30 1.89
C GLY A 73 -18.82 -18.50 0.57
N LYS A 74 -17.55 -18.07 0.47
CA LYS A 74 -16.66 -18.26 -0.70
C LYS A 74 -17.25 -17.76 -2.04
N LYS A 75 -18.08 -16.72 -2.00
CA LYS A 75 -18.72 -16.13 -3.20
C LYS A 75 -17.92 -15.00 -3.85
N ASP A 76 -16.83 -14.57 -3.21
CA ASP A 76 -15.98 -13.51 -3.76
C ASP A 76 -15.38 -13.88 -5.11
N ILE A 77 -15.23 -12.90 -6.00
CA ILE A 77 -14.66 -13.12 -7.32
C ILE A 77 -13.24 -13.65 -7.27
N PHE A 78 -12.46 -13.32 -6.24
CA PHE A 78 -11.11 -13.84 -6.06
C PHE A 78 -11.07 -15.37 -5.89
N HIS A 79 -12.13 -16.01 -5.37
CA HIS A 79 -12.19 -17.46 -5.33
C HIS A 79 -12.32 -18.09 -6.72
N LYS A 80 -12.90 -17.37 -7.69
CA LYS A 80 -13.03 -17.81 -9.08
C LYS A 80 -11.78 -17.51 -9.89
N LEU A 81 -11.19 -16.32 -9.70
CA LEU A 81 -9.99 -15.87 -10.41
C LEU A 81 -8.74 -16.62 -9.97
N PHE A 82 -8.65 -16.97 -8.69
CA PHE A 82 -7.46 -17.60 -8.09
C PHE A 82 -7.82 -18.93 -7.41
N PRO A 83 -8.11 -20.00 -8.18
CA PRO A 83 -8.58 -21.27 -7.62
C PRO A 83 -7.48 -22.07 -6.91
N LYS A 84 -6.20 -21.89 -7.30
CA LYS A 84 -5.06 -22.60 -6.69
C LYS A 84 -4.67 -21.93 -5.36
N LYS A 85 -5.02 -22.57 -4.25
CA LYS A 85 -4.68 -22.09 -2.89
C LYS A 85 -3.17 -22.17 -2.61
N ASN A 86 -2.72 -21.48 -1.56
CA ASN A 86 -1.34 -21.50 -1.07
C ASN A 86 -0.29 -21.22 -2.16
N SER A 87 -0.67 -20.46 -3.19
CA SER A 87 0.17 -20.15 -4.35
C SER A 87 0.78 -18.76 -4.21
N THR A 88 1.80 -18.49 -5.03
CA THR A 88 2.41 -17.16 -5.10
C THR A 88 1.60 -16.24 -6.01
N LEU A 89 1.41 -15.00 -5.58
CA LEU A 89 0.70 -13.99 -6.36
C LEU A 89 1.49 -12.68 -6.33
N LEU A 90 1.72 -12.12 -7.51
CA LEU A 90 2.30 -10.80 -7.70
C LEU A 90 1.19 -9.78 -7.93
N ASP A 91 1.03 -8.83 -7.02
CA ASP A 91 0.19 -7.65 -7.20
C ASP A 91 1.05 -6.53 -7.78
N CYS A 92 0.83 -6.17 -9.04
CA CYS A 92 1.61 -5.15 -9.74
C CYS A 92 1.16 -3.72 -9.43
N THR A 93 0.12 -3.55 -8.62
CA THR A 93 -0.57 -2.27 -8.39
C THR A 93 -1.01 -2.17 -6.93
N ALA A 94 -0.06 -2.34 -6.00
CA ALA A 94 -0.36 -2.55 -4.58
C ALA A 94 -1.35 -1.53 -4.00
N GLY A 95 -1.15 -0.25 -4.30
CA GLY A 95 -1.91 0.87 -3.76
C GLY A 95 -1.92 0.85 -2.23
N TYR A 96 -3.12 0.73 -1.67
CA TYR A 96 -3.32 0.61 -0.22
C TYR A 96 -3.01 -0.79 0.35
N GLY A 97 -2.60 -1.74 -0.49
CA GLY A 97 -2.36 -3.14 -0.12
C GLY A 97 -3.63 -3.92 0.21
N ARG A 98 -4.81 -3.39 -0.15
CA ARG A 98 -6.10 -3.94 0.28
C ARG A 98 -6.40 -5.29 -0.35
N ASP A 99 -6.33 -5.40 -1.67
CA ASP A 99 -6.60 -6.66 -2.36
C ASP A 99 -5.50 -7.68 -2.08
N GLY A 100 -4.23 -7.25 -2.05
CA GLY A 100 -3.13 -8.07 -1.52
C GLY A 100 -3.43 -8.63 -0.12
N TYR A 101 -3.94 -7.83 0.82
CA TYR A 101 -4.27 -8.30 2.17
C TYR A 101 -5.46 -9.28 2.19
N ILE A 102 -6.46 -9.07 1.32
CA ILE A 102 -7.58 -10.01 1.15
C ILE A 102 -7.08 -11.34 0.59
N LEU A 103 -6.27 -11.31 -0.46
CA LEU A 103 -5.68 -12.50 -1.07
C LEU A 103 -4.76 -13.23 -0.08
N ARG A 104 -3.94 -12.50 0.69
CA ARG A 104 -3.20 -13.10 1.81
C ARG A 104 -4.12 -13.78 2.81
N SER A 105 -5.26 -13.17 3.15
CA SER A 105 -6.25 -13.74 4.08
C SER A 105 -6.92 -15.01 3.52
N MET A 106 -6.86 -15.21 2.20
CA MET A 106 -7.27 -16.44 1.51
C MET A 106 -6.17 -17.51 1.46
N GLY A 107 -4.96 -17.21 1.96
CA GLY A 107 -3.83 -18.14 2.07
C GLY A 107 -2.74 -17.98 1.02
N PHE A 108 -2.77 -16.93 0.19
CA PHE A 108 -1.75 -16.70 -0.83
C PHE A 108 -0.46 -16.09 -0.25
N ASN A 109 0.66 -16.35 -0.92
CA ASN A 109 1.95 -15.71 -0.67
C ASN A 109 2.08 -14.51 -1.61
N ILE A 110 1.96 -13.30 -1.07
CA ILE A 110 1.84 -12.09 -1.88
C ILE A 110 3.17 -11.35 -1.95
N THR A 111 3.55 -10.99 -3.17
CA THR A 111 4.51 -9.90 -3.43
C THR A 111 3.74 -8.76 -4.06
N MET A 112 3.89 -7.54 -3.54
CA MET A 112 3.25 -6.36 -4.08
C MET A 112 4.29 -5.39 -4.64
N ILE A 113 3.98 -4.70 -5.73
CA ILE A 113 4.79 -3.63 -6.29
C ILE A 113 4.01 -2.32 -6.20
N GLU A 114 4.64 -1.29 -5.65
CA GLU A 114 4.08 0.06 -5.55
C GLU A 114 5.06 1.10 -6.08
N ASN A 115 4.63 1.89 -7.06
CA ASN A 115 5.48 2.88 -7.71
C ASN A 115 5.43 4.26 -7.04
N SER A 116 4.31 4.63 -6.42
CA SER A 116 4.15 5.90 -5.75
C SER A 116 4.93 5.91 -4.43
N PRO A 117 5.97 6.77 -4.26
CA PRO A 117 6.77 6.79 -3.04
C PRO A 117 5.93 7.11 -1.79
N VAL A 118 4.89 7.92 -1.91
CA VAL A 118 3.95 8.22 -0.81
C VAL A 118 3.19 6.95 -0.42
N MET A 119 2.64 6.21 -1.39
CA MET A 119 1.90 4.98 -1.11
C MET A 119 2.82 3.89 -0.56
N SER A 120 4.02 3.73 -1.12
CA SER A 120 5.02 2.80 -0.61
C SER A 120 5.38 3.11 0.84
N LEU A 121 5.53 4.38 1.19
CA LEU A 121 5.82 4.80 2.56
C LEU A 121 4.69 4.40 3.53
N LEU A 122 3.44 4.71 3.20
CA LEU A 122 2.27 4.36 4.02
C LEU A 122 2.14 2.84 4.16
N LEU A 123 2.27 2.11 3.06
CA LEU A 123 2.09 0.65 3.02
C LEU A 123 3.22 -0.06 3.76
N ASN A 124 4.47 0.35 3.55
CA ASN A 124 5.63 -0.20 4.25
C ASN A 124 5.54 0.01 5.76
N ASN A 125 5.04 1.16 6.22
CA ASN A 125 4.78 1.39 7.64
C ASN A 125 3.77 0.37 8.21
N ALA A 126 2.69 0.09 7.49
CA ALA A 126 1.70 -0.92 7.91
C ALA A 126 2.27 -2.35 7.88
N LEU A 127 3.07 -2.69 6.87
CA LEU A 127 3.70 -4.01 6.74
C LEU A 127 4.70 -4.29 7.86
N LYS A 128 5.48 -3.29 8.28
CA LYS A 128 6.42 -3.39 9.42
C LYS A 128 5.73 -3.71 10.74
N LYS A 129 4.46 -3.32 10.91
CA LYS A 129 3.68 -3.62 12.12
C LYS A 129 3.17 -5.07 12.12
N ILE A 130 2.70 -5.57 10.98
CA ILE A 130 2.12 -6.92 10.90
C ILE A 130 3.17 -8.04 10.76
N LYS A 131 4.37 -7.72 10.25
CA LYS A 131 5.56 -8.62 10.21
C LYS A 131 5.29 -10.01 9.64
N LEU A 132 4.61 -10.07 8.50
CA LEU A 132 4.29 -11.33 7.82
C LEU A 132 5.31 -11.63 6.73
N SER A 133 5.95 -12.79 6.81
CA SER A 133 6.96 -13.21 5.82
C SER A 133 6.37 -13.46 4.42
N ASN A 134 5.09 -13.76 4.33
CA ASN A 134 4.40 -14.05 3.07
C ASN A 134 3.56 -12.88 2.52
N PHE A 135 3.78 -11.66 3.03
CA PHE A 135 3.09 -10.45 2.61
C PHE A 135 4.09 -9.30 2.53
N ILE A 136 4.75 -9.18 1.37
CA ILE A 136 5.88 -8.26 1.16
C ILE A 136 5.58 -7.25 0.05
N MET A 137 6.26 -6.11 0.08
CA MET A 137 6.17 -5.06 -0.92
C MET A 137 7.55 -4.59 -1.36
N TYR A 138 7.72 -4.36 -2.66
CA TYR A 138 8.84 -3.62 -3.23
C TYR A 138 8.35 -2.26 -3.76
N HIS A 139 9.15 -1.22 -3.52
CA HIS A 139 8.93 0.06 -4.17
C HIS A 139 9.54 0.04 -5.57
N GLY A 140 8.80 0.51 -6.57
CA GLY A 140 9.28 0.66 -7.94
C GLY A 140 8.21 0.40 -8.99
N ASN A 141 8.66 0.38 -10.24
CA ASN A 141 7.80 0.11 -11.38
C ASN A 141 7.59 -1.41 -11.56
N ALA A 142 6.34 -1.86 -11.69
CA ALA A 142 6.01 -3.27 -11.85
C ALA A 142 6.49 -3.89 -13.17
N TYR A 143 6.51 -3.10 -14.25
CA TYR A 143 7.08 -3.53 -15.53
C TYR A 143 8.58 -3.79 -15.39
N ASP A 144 9.32 -2.88 -14.76
CA ASP A 144 10.75 -3.07 -14.52
C ASP A 144 11.01 -4.25 -13.59
N PHE A 145 10.22 -4.41 -12.52
CA PHE A 145 10.31 -5.58 -11.65
C PHE A 145 10.13 -6.90 -12.41
N LEU A 146 9.09 -6.97 -13.26
CA LEU A 146 8.80 -8.15 -14.07
C LEU A 146 9.91 -8.49 -15.07
N ARG A 147 10.63 -7.50 -15.59
CA ARG A 147 11.75 -7.72 -16.51
C ARG A 147 13.00 -8.30 -15.84
N HIS A 148 13.16 -8.09 -14.54
CA HIS A 148 14.39 -8.45 -13.81
C HIS A 148 14.20 -9.56 -12.77
N THR A 149 12.96 -9.93 -12.44
CA THR A 149 12.70 -11.00 -11.49
C THR A 149 12.92 -12.38 -12.11
N GLU A 150 13.66 -13.24 -11.43
CA GLU A 150 13.76 -14.67 -11.76
C GLU A 150 12.63 -15.50 -11.13
N LYS A 151 11.85 -14.89 -10.24
CA LYS A 151 10.78 -15.57 -9.52
C LYS A 151 9.57 -15.79 -10.42
N ILE A 152 9.13 -17.04 -10.51
CA ILE A 152 7.88 -17.40 -11.19
C ILE A 152 6.73 -17.23 -10.20
N TYR A 153 5.68 -16.55 -10.65
CA TYR A 153 4.44 -16.38 -9.90
C TYR A 153 3.32 -17.19 -10.54
N GLU A 154 2.48 -17.83 -9.73
CA GLU A 154 1.31 -18.52 -10.27
C GLU A 154 0.25 -17.56 -10.79
N TYR A 155 0.14 -16.39 -10.17
CA TYR A 155 -0.82 -15.37 -10.56
C TYR A 155 -0.16 -13.99 -10.58
N ILE A 156 -0.54 -13.19 -11.57
CA ILE A 156 -0.23 -11.77 -11.64
C ILE A 156 -1.57 -11.03 -11.60
N TYR A 157 -1.71 -10.13 -10.62
CA TYR A 157 -2.87 -9.27 -10.43
C TYR A 157 -2.50 -7.83 -10.78
N ILE A 158 -3.39 -7.19 -11.54
CA ILE A 158 -3.19 -5.83 -12.05
C ILE A 158 -4.51 -5.09 -12.00
N ASP A 159 -4.58 -4.02 -11.20
CA ASP A 159 -5.74 -3.16 -11.00
C ASP A 159 -5.27 -1.69 -10.99
N PHE A 160 -5.09 -1.13 -12.19
CA PHE A 160 -4.65 0.25 -12.32
C PHE A 160 -5.79 1.23 -11.99
N MET A 161 -5.43 2.39 -11.45
CA MET A 161 -6.39 3.49 -11.36
C MET A 161 -6.74 3.99 -12.76
N PHE A 162 -8.00 3.84 -13.16
CA PHE A 162 -8.52 4.43 -14.38
C PHE A 162 -8.86 5.91 -14.13
N ASN A 163 -8.46 6.78 -15.06
CA ASN A 163 -9.02 8.12 -15.13
C ASN A 163 -10.52 7.98 -15.42
N LYS A 164 -11.35 8.65 -14.62
CA LYS A 164 -12.79 8.76 -14.89
C LYS A 164 -13.07 9.83 -15.93
#